data_AF-A0A0A8L7T5-F1
#
_entry.id   AF-A0A0A8L7T5-F1
#
_cell.length_a   1.000
_cell.length_b   1.000
_cell.length_c   1.000
_cell.angle_alpha   90.00
_cell.angle_beta   90.00
_cell.angle_gamma   90.00
#
_symmetry.space_group_name_H-M   'P 1'
#
loop_
_entity.id
_entity.type
_entity.pdbx_description
1 polymer ?
#
loop_
_entity_poly.entity_id
_entity_poly.type
_entity_poly.pdbx_seq_one_letter_code
_entity_poly.pdbx_strand_id
1 'polypeptide(L)'
;MQSVDHERVAEHQRGICLFGYPIFSEKFLFPGVDPSRFLALIGNDQDGFKALPVMYTHGNRGNFNRKNLQKMIPVPLDESTTEDEMNAPNGLDNHRPGTREEDNWYVIMDNAHADVDDQGWMYSWSFRSKHWKGKSGFVRKRVWIRLPPTTSELVRLDEQHSRAKRADVSHLDTRSDSSSEEDWRDAADELNFVLRELKSCKLDRERFQFLETAFQTLSKKDLEMLAKPKTLFAVLETFQFNTSKEKFHKDLMSRLSS
;
A
#
# COMPACT_ATOMS: atom_id res chain seq x y z
N MET A 1 14.68 -15.60 6.44
CA MET A 1 14.63 -14.18 6.02
C MET A 1 14.38 -13.37 7.26
N GLN A 2 15.32 -12.52 7.68
CA GLN A 2 15.06 -11.56 8.77
C GLN A 2 14.03 -10.56 8.25
N SER A 3 12.92 -10.40 8.96
CA SER A 3 11.95 -9.36 8.66
C SER A 3 12.66 -8.03 8.77
N VAL A 4 12.66 -7.25 7.70
CA VAL A 4 13.11 -5.86 7.75
C VAL A 4 12.27 -5.17 8.83
N ASP A 5 12.91 -4.69 9.89
CA ASP A 5 12.23 -3.98 10.98
C ASP A 5 11.82 -2.60 10.45
N HIS A 6 10.55 -2.47 10.10
CA HIS A 6 10.00 -1.20 9.66
C HIS A 6 9.49 -0.42 10.86
N GLU A 7 9.87 0.85 10.97
CA GLU A 7 9.32 1.71 12.00
C GLU A 7 7.88 2.08 11.64
N ARG A 8 6.94 1.79 12.55
CA ARG A 8 5.51 2.08 12.37
C ARG A 8 5.02 2.97 13.50
N VAL A 9 4.16 3.94 13.17
CA VAL A 9 3.54 4.85 14.14
C VAL A 9 2.03 4.93 13.86
N ALA A 10 1.22 4.77 14.89
CA ALA A 10 -0.23 4.99 14.82
C ALA A 10 -0.59 6.39 15.32
N GLU A 11 -1.27 7.16 14.47
CA GLU A 11 -1.90 8.44 14.81
C GLU A 11 -3.36 8.22 15.21
N HIS A 12 -3.83 8.88 16.28
CA HIS A 12 -5.18 8.77 16.82
C HIS A 12 -5.89 10.13 16.85
N GLN A 13 -7.18 10.15 16.52
CA GLN A 13 -8.05 11.32 16.68
C GLN A 13 -9.44 10.91 17.16
N ARG A 14 -10.07 11.77 17.97
CA ARG A 14 -11.47 11.61 18.39
C ARG A 14 -12.34 12.58 17.61
N GLY A 15 -13.55 12.13 17.30
CA GLY A 15 -14.58 12.88 16.61
C GLY A 15 -15.64 13.41 17.55
N ILE A 16 -16.19 14.56 17.23
CA ILE A 16 -17.46 15.08 17.77
C ILE A 16 -18.45 15.24 16.62
N CYS A 17 -19.73 15.05 16.88
CA CYS A 17 -20.77 15.27 15.87
C CYS A 17 -21.32 16.69 16.01
N LEU A 18 -21.11 17.53 14.99
CA LEU A 18 -21.67 18.88 14.91
C LEU A 18 -22.60 18.93 13.70
N PHE A 19 -23.89 19.20 13.93
CA PHE A 19 -24.93 19.24 12.89
C PHE A 19 -25.01 17.97 12.03
N GLY A 20 -24.75 16.79 12.61
CA GLY A 20 -24.76 15.52 11.90
C GLY A 20 -23.45 15.18 11.18
N TYR A 21 -22.46 16.08 11.18
CA TYR A 21 -21.15 15.86 10.57
C TYR A 21 -20.09 15.55 11.64
N PRO A 22 -19.35 14.43 11.49
CA PRO A 22 -18.25 14.13 12.39
C PRO A 22 -17.04 15.01 12.09
N ILE A 23 -16.59 15.78 13.09
CA ILE A 23 -15.35 16.57 13.04
C ILE A 23 -14.32 15.90 13.95
N PHE A 24 -13.17 15.55 13.39
CA PHE A 24 -12.10 14.86 14.10
C PHE A 24 -10.94 15.80 14.46
N SER A 25 -10.41 15.67 15.67
CA SER A 25 -9.24 16.41 16.12
C SER A 25 -8.44 15.59 17.15
N GLU A 26 -7.14 15.80 17.18
CA GLU A 26 -6.27 15.34 18.28
C GLU A 26 -6.60 16.04 19.60
N LYS A 27 -7.14 17.28 19.54
CA LYS A 27 -7.49 18.07 20.72
C LYS A 27 -8.71 17.50 21.45
N PHE A 28 -9.45 16.58 20.81
CA PHE A 28 -10.58 15.90 21.41
C PHE A 28 -10.20 14.61 22.13
N LEU A 29 -8.92 14.20 22.12
CA LEU A 29 -8.46 13.06 22.90
C LEU A 29 -8.50 13.38 24.39
N PHE A 30 -9.12 12.51 25.19
CA PHE A 30 -9.18 12.67 26.64
C PHE A 30 -7.92 12.10 27.32
N PRO A 31 -7.11 12.92 28.00
CA PRO A 31 -5.91 12.44 28.69
C PRO A 31 -6.27 11.35 29.73
N GLY A 32 -5.52 10.24 29.72
CA GLY A 32 -5.72 9.12 30.65
C GLY A 32 -6.83 8.13 30.27
N VAL A 33 -7.74 8.50 29.36
CA VAL A 33 -8.80 7.60 28.86
C VAL A 33 -8.50 7.15 27.44
N ASP A 34 -8.08 8.09 26.59
CA ASP A 34 -7.74 7.87 25.19
C ASP A 34 -6.24 7.58 25.00
N PRO A 35 -5.87 6.88 23.91
CA PRO A 35 -4.48 6.73 23.55
C PRO A 35 -3.86 8.09 23.23
N SER A 36 -2.54 8.20 23.41
CA SER A 36 -1.77 9.34 22.94
C SER A 36 -1.97 9.55 21.44
N ARG A 37 -1.86 10.81 20.99
CA ARG A 37 -1.96 11.17 19.57
C ARG A 37 -1.11 10.25 18.70
N PHE A 38 0.13 9.99 19.09
CA PHE A 38 1.01 9.06 18.39
C PHE A 38 1.45 7.92 19.32
N LEU A 39 1.34 6.69 18.81
CA LEU A 39 1.88 5.49 19.43
C LEU A 39 2.88 4.84 18.46
N ALA A 40 4.13 4.67 18.89
CA ALA A 40 5.09 3.85 18.19
C ALA A 40 4.66 2.38 18.28
N LEU A 41 4.62 1.69 17.15
CA LEU A 41 4.29 0.29 17.06
C LEU A 41 5.60 -0.49 16.91
N ILE A 42 6.06 -1.10 18.00
CA ILE A 42 7.30 -1.87 18.06
C ILE A 42 6.96 -3.34 18.04
N GLY A 43 7.48 -4.07 17.06
CA GLY A 43 7.24 -5.50 16.90
C GLY A 43 7.10 -5.87 15.43
N ASN A 44 6.74 -7.12 15.21
CA ASN A 44 6.77 -7.76 13.91
C ASN A 44 5.41 -8.42 13.68
N ASP A 45 5.00 -8.61 12.43
CA ASP A 45 3.66 -9.15 12.11
C ASP A 45 3.43 -10.57 12.69
N GLN A 46 4.51 -11.30 13.05
CA GLN A 46 4.46 -12.64 13.67
C GLN A 46 4.26 -12.63 15.19
N ASP A 47 4.90 -11.70 15.91
CA ASP A 47 4.90 -11.64 17.38
C ASP A 47 3.88 -10.62 17.95
N GLY A 48 3.25 -9.85 17.06
CA GLY A 48 2.34 -8.77 17.41
C GLY A 48 3.06 -7.46 17.75
N PHE A 49 2.35 -6.34 17.59
CA PHE A 49 2.89 -5.02 17.88
C PHE A 49 2.64 -4.60 19.32
N LYS A 50 3.69 -4.16 20.01
CA LYS A 50 3.60 -3.42 21.27
C LYS A 50 3.49 -1.94 20.96
N ALA A 51 2.47 -1.29 21.48
CA ALA A 51 2.26 0.14 21.31
C ALA A 51 2.90 0.92 22.47
N LEU A 52 3.87 1.78 22.17
CA LEU A 52 4.47 2.69 23.15
C LEU A 52 4.10 4.14 22.83
N PRO A 53 3.74 4.96 23.83
CA PRO A 53 3.45 6.37 23.61
C PRO A 53 4.70 7.11 23.14
N VAL A 54 4.57 7.88 22.06
CA VAL A 54 5.62 8.82 21.63
C VAL A 54 5.54 10.03 22.56
N MET A 55 6.48 10.13 23.51
CA MET A 55 6.53 11.19 24.51
C MET A 55 7.13 12.47 23.91
N TYR A 56 6.36 13.55 23.93
CA TYR A 56 6.85 14.90 23.67
C TYR A 56 7.37 15.49 24.98
N THR A 57 8.66 15.79 25.07
CA THR A 57 9.10 16.74 26.09
C THR A 57 8.74 18.14 25.57
N HIS A 58 7.59 18.68 26.02
CA HIS A 58 7.35 20.12 25.97
C HIS A 58 8.29 20.79 27.00
N GLY A 59 9.59 20.79 26.69
CA GLY A 59 10.62 21.44 27.48
C GLY A 59 11.25 22.54 26.64
N ASN A 60 11.24 23.76 27.17
CA ASN A 60 11.84 24.96 26.60
C ASN A 60 13.39 24.91 26.58
N ARG A 61 13.98 23.73 26.38
CA ARG A 61 15.43 23.50 26.39
C ARG A 61 15.87 22.69 25.18
N GLY A 62 16.54 23.38 24.27
CA GLY A 62 17.62 22.80 23.49
C GLY A 62 17.25 22.34 22.08
N ASN A 63 17.76 23.08 21.11
CA ASN A 63 17.78 22.87 19.66
C ASN A 63 18.27 21.49 19.16
N PHE A 64 18.52 20.51 20.03
CA PHE A 64 19.06 19.20 19.67
C PHE A 64 18.00 18.09 19.54
N ASN A 65 16.77 18.27 20.04
CA ASN A 65 15.75 17.21 20.00
C ASN A 65 14.67 17.38 18.93
N ARG A 66 14.58 18.54 18.28
CA ARG A 66 13.61 18.78 17.20
C ARG A 66 13.86 17.90 15.98
N LYS A 67 15.14 17.72 15.60
CA LYS A 67 15.54 16.87 14.45
C LYS A 67 15.24 15.38 14.69
N ASN A 68 15.38 14.91 15.93
CA ASN A 68 15.03 13.52 16.29
C ASN A 68 13.52 13.31 16.38
N LEU A 69 12.76 14.31 16.84
CA LEU A 69 11.29 14.26 16.85
C LEU A 69 10.69 14.34 15.43
N GLN A 70 11.27 15.15 14.54
CA GLN A 70 10.91 15.18 13.11
C GLN A 70 11.09 13.79 12.45
N LYS A 71 12.11 13.04 12.87
CA LYS A 71 12.32 11.67 12.39
C LYS A 71 11.30 10.67 12.92
N MET A 72 10.71 10.91 14.09
CA MET A 72 9.78 9.98 14.73
C MET A 72 8.31 10.27 14.43
N ILE A 73 7.99 11.43 13.84
CA ILE A 73 6.61 11.88 13.67
C ILE A 73 6.33 12.24 12.20
N PRO A 74 5.26 11.69 11.62
CA PRO A 74 4.83 11.94 10.26
C PRO A 74 4.07 13.28 10.15
N VAL A 75 4.71 14.39 10.51
CA VAL A 75 4.15 15.72 10.32
C VAL A 75 5.25 16.61 9.73
N PRO A 76 5.04 17.25 8.57
CA PRO A 76 5.88 18.36 8.17
C PRO A 76 5.65 19.46 9.19
N LEU A 77 6.54 19.57 10.17
CA LEU A 77 6.61 20.73 11.02
C LEU A 77 7.12 21.84 10.11
N ASP A 78 6.21 22.70 9.65
CA ASP A 78 6.55 23.86 8.83
C ASP A 78 7.82 24.48 9.38
N GLU A 79 8.85 24.53 8.53
CA GLU A 79 10.03 25.34 8.77
C GLU A 79 9.51 26.76 8.87
N SER A 80 9.33 27.24 10.10
CA SER A 80 9.17 28.66 10.36
C SER A 80 10.30 29.33 9.61
N THR A 81 9.92 30.03 8.55
CA THR A 81 10.76 30.82 7.67
C THR A 81 11.58 31.73 8.56
N THR A 82 12.79 31.30 8.94
CA THR A 82 13.75 32.20 9.55
C THR A 82 14.21 33.09 8.41
N GLU A 83 13.78 34.34 8.48
CA GLU A 83 14.05 35.46 7.56
C GLU A 83 15.54 35.83 7.49
N ASP A 84 16.46 34.88 7.63
CA ASP A 84 17.92 35.11 7.70
C ASP A 84 18.66 34.78 6.38
N GLU A 85 17.97 34.35 5.31
CA GLU A 85 18.58 34.07 3.99
C GLU A 85 18.39 35.21 2.97
N MET A 86 18.44 36.47 3.40
CA MET A 86 18.41 37.63 2.48
C MET A 86 19.75 38.33 2.26
N ASN A 87 20.88 37.78 2.72
CA ASN A 87 22.19 38.37 2.42
C ASN A 87 23.29 37.32 2.18
N ALA A 88 23.35 36.78 0.96
CA ALA A 88 24.61 36.26 0.42
C ALA A 88 24.66 36.54 -1.10
N PRO A 89 25.60 37.36 -1.59
CA PRO A 89 25.80 37.56 -3.02
C PRO A 89 26.69 36.44 -3.58
N ASN A 90 26.34 36.03 -4.80
CA ASN A 90 27.19 35.36 -5.80
C ASN A 90 27.67 33.92 -5.53
N GLY A 91 27.13 33.01 -6.34
CA GLY A 91 27.94 32.19 -7.25
C GLY A 91 28.79 31.10 -6.62
N LEU A 92 28.18 29.95 -6.33
CA LEU A 92 28.71 28.63 -6.69
C LEU A 92 27.58 27.61 -6.56
N ASP A 93 27.49 26.68 -7.50
CA ASP A 93 26.54 25.57 -7.51
C ASP A 93 26.60 24.76 -6.20
N ASN A 94 25.73 25.12 -5.26
CA ASN A 94 25.44 24.29 -4.11
C ASN A 94 24.30 23.36 -4.49
N HIS A 95 24.65 22.09 -4.72
CA HIS A 95 23.73 20.99 -4.53
C HIS A 95 23.02 21.19 -3.18
N ARG A 96 21.76 21.63 -3.26
CA ARG A 96 20.81 21.67 -2.15
C ARG A 96 20.92 20.30 -1.46
N PRO A 97 21.16 20.21 -0.13
CA PRO A 97 21.06 18.94 0.56
C PRO A 97 19.57 18.58 0.55
N GLY A 98 19.16 17.87 -0.50
CA GLY A 98 17.84 17.29 -0.58
C GLY A 98 17.64 16.47 0.67
N THR A 99 16.53 16.71 1.37
CA THR A 99 15.99 15.82 2.38
C THR A 99 16.12 14.40 1.85
N ARG A 100 17.06 13.61 2.41
CA ARG A 100 17.29 12.23 1.95
C ARG A 100 15.95 11.54 2.03
N GLU A 101 15.49 10.96 0.91
CA GLU A 101 14.22 10.22 0.81
C GLU A 101 14.08 9.13 1.90
N GLU A 102 15.21 8.75 2.48
CA GLU A 102 15.42 7.90 3.65
C GLU A 102 14.71 8.34 4.95
N ASP A 103 14.29 9.61 5.08
CA ASP A 103 13.60 10.12 6.28
C ASP A 103 12.08 10.35 6.07
N ASN A 104 11.52 9.95 4.93
CA ASN A 104 10.11 10.17 4.61
C ASN A 104 9.18 9.16 5.31
N TRP A 105 8.05 9.67 5.80
CA TRP A 105 6.95 8.87 6.32
C TRP A 105 5.89 8.63 5.25
N TYR A 106 5.41 7.39 5.18
CA TYR A 106 4.38 6.95 4.26
C TYR A 106 3.14 6.49 5.03
N VAL A 107 1.96 6.70 4.47
CA VAL A 107 0.71 6.18 5.05
C VAL A 107 0.50 4.75 4.57
N ILE A 108 0.25 3.83 5.50
CA ILE A 108 -0.14 2.46 5.14
C ILE A 108 -1.58 2.49 4.64
N MET A 109 -1.75 2.26 3.34
CA MET A 109 -3.05 2.17 2.70
C MET A 109 -3.61 0.74 2.65
N ASP A 110 -2.77 -0.27 2.87
CA ASP A 110 -3.16 -1.67 2.94
C ASP A 110 -2.93 -2.20 4.35
N ASN A 111 -4.01 -2.23 5.14
CA ASN A 111 -4.00 -2.85 6.46
C ASN A 111 -4.75 -4.17 6.34
N ALA A 112 -4.02 -5.29 6.41
CA ALA A 112 -4.56 -6.65 6.27
C ALA A 112 -5.76 -6.98 7.18
N HIS A 113 -6.01 -6.15 8.19
CA HIS A 113 -7.07 -6.33 9.17
C HIS A 113 -8.18 -5.28 9.13
N ALA A 114 -8.10 -4.22 8.31
CA ALA A 114 -9.23 -3.31 8.09
C ALA A 114 -9.03 -2.31 6.96
N ASP A 115 -10.16 -1.97 6.31
CA ASP A 115 -10.24 -0.96 5.27
C ASP A 115 -9.86 0.44 5.80
N VAL A 116 -9.23 1.23 4.94
CA VAL A 116 -8.90 2.65 5.15
C VAL A 116 -9.66 3.52 4.14
N ASP A 117 -9.87 4.80 4.47
CA ASP A 117 -10.37 5.79 3.50
C ASP A 117 -9.29 6.27 2.52
N ASP A 118 -9.66 7.22 1.65
CA ASP A 118 -8.78 7.83 0.66
C ASP A 118 -7.60 8.62 1.25
N GLN A 119 -7.64 8.91 2.56
CA GLN A 119 -6.56 9.52 3.30
C GLN A 119 -5.88 8.53 4.27
N GLY A 120 -6.19 7.24 4.21
CA GLY A 120 -5.59 6.22 5.07
C GLY A 120 -6.14 6.17 6.51
N TRP A 121 -7.26 6.84 6.80
CA TRP A 121 -7.92 6.72 8.11
C TRP A 121 -8.77 5.47 8.21
N MET A 122 -8.78 4.91 9.41
CA MET A 122 -9.66 3.83 9.83
C MET A 122 -10.53 4.33 10.98
N TYR A 123 -11.79 3.92 11.01
CA TYR A 123 -12.79 4.43 11.93
C TYR A 123 -13.33 3.34 12.87
N SER A 124 -13.70 3.76 14.07
CA SER A 124 -14.43 2.92 15.03
C SER A 124 -15.27 3.77 15.99
N TRP A 125 -16.06 3.11 16.85
CA TRP A 125 -16.79 3.79 17.93
C TRP A 125 -15.95 3.95 19.21
N SER A 126 -14.86 3.19 19.34
CA SER A 126 -13.96 3.24 20.49
C SER A 126 -12.55 2.80 20.11
N PHE A 127 -11.52 3.41 20.72
CA PHE A 127 -10.12 3.04 20.51
C PHE A 127 -9.80 1.61 20.96
N ARG A 128 -10.62 1.05 21.86
CA ARG A 128 -10.50 -0.33 22.36
C ARG A 128 -11.12 -1.36 21.42
N SER A 129 -11.78 -0.92 20.34
CA SER A 129 -12.40 -1.83 19.39
C SER A 129 -11.36 -2.63 18.64
N LYS A 130 -11.62 -3.92 18.47
CA LYS A 130 -10.88 -4.79 17.54
C LYS A 130 -11.31 -4.57 16.08
N HIS A 131 -12.51 -4.04 15.87
CA HIS A 131 -13.11 -3.84 14.55
C HIS A 131 -12.97 -2.37 14.14
N TRP A 132 -12.19 -2.17 13.09
CA TRP A 132 -11.97 -0.89 12.42
C TRP A 132 -12.51 -0.98 10.99
N LYS A 133 -12.97 0.13 10.42
CA LYS A 133 -13.59 0.18 9.08
C LYS A 133 -13.12 1.40 8.33
N GLY A 134 -13.17 1.39 6.99
CA GLY A 134 -12.79 2.54 6.16
C GLY A 134 -13.78 3.70 6.19
N LYS A 135 -14.90 3.59 6.92
CA LYS A 135 -15.90 4.66 7.04
C LYS A 135 -16.66 4.58 8.36
N SER A 136 -17.13 5.75 8.81
CA SER A 136 -18.04 5.96 9.96
C SER A 136 -17.46 5.58 11.33
N GLY A 137 -17.52 6.50 12.29
CA GLY A 137 -17.12 6.28 13.67
C GLY A 137 -16.94 7.58 14.46
N PHE A 138 -16.74 7.46 15.78
CA PHE A 138 -16.39 8.58 16.67
C PHE A 138 -14.91 8.64 17.02
N VAL A 139 -14.14 7.63 16.64
CA VAL A 139 -12.69 7.67 16.72
C VAL A 139 -12.11 7.23 15.39
N ARG A 140 -10.94 7.75 15.06
CA ARG A 140 -10.19 7.31 13.90
C ARG A 140 -8.71 7.14 14.23
N LYS A 141 -8.05 6.28 13.48
CA LYS A 141 -6.60 6.11 13.53
C LYS A 141 -6.01 5.98 12.13
N ARG A 142 -4.75 6.36 11.96
CA ARG A 142 -3.98 6.24 10.72
C ARG A 142 -2.62 5.65 11.06
N VAL A 143 -2.14 4.72 10.23
CA VAL A 143 -0.83 4.09 10.46
C VAL A 143 0.16 4.64 9.45
N TRP A 144 1.30 5.06 9.97
CA TRP A 144 2.43 5.60 9.24
C TRP A 144 3.59 4.61 9.33
N ILE A 145 4.36 4.52 8.25
CA ILE A 145 5.53 3.66 8.14
C ILE A 145 6.70 4.45 7.58
N ARG A 146 7.89 4.19 8.12
CA ARG A 146 9.14 4.68 7.56
C ARG A 146 9.90 3.50 6.97
N LEU A 147 10.27 3.64 5.71
CA LEU A 147 11.11 2.65 5.05
C LEU A 147 12.55 2.78 5.58
N PRO A 148 13.25 1.68 5.86
CA PRO A 148 14.64 1.75 6.24
C PRO A 148 15.45 2.45 5.13
N PRO A 149 16.52 3.18 5.48
CA PRO A 149 17.41 3.74 4.49
C PRO A 149 17.91 2.59 3.63
N THR A 150 17.62 2.67 2.34
CA THR A 150 17.95 1.63 1.37
C THR A 150 19.45 1.37 1.43
N THR A 151 19.88 0.31 2.13
CA THR A 151 21.19 -0.25 1.89
C THR A 151 21.19 -0.66 0.42
N SER A 152 22.23 -0.27 -0.29
CA SER A 152 22.39 -0.38 -1.75
C SER A 152 22.27 -1.81 -2.31
N GLU A 153 21.94 -2.79 -1.47
CA GLU A 153 21.61 -4.17 -1.80
C GLU A 153 20.16 -4.36 -2.29
N LEU A 154 19.18 -3.59 -1.79
CA LEU A 154 17.79 -3.74 -2.22
C LEU A 154 17.55 -3.21 -3.64
N VAL A 155 18.26 -2.16 -4.03
CA VAL A 155 18.26 -1.65 -5.43
C VAL A 155 18.86 -2.69 -6.39
N ARG A 156 19.86 -3.46 -5.95
CA ARG A 156 20.49 -4.51 -6.77
C ARG A 156 19.57 -5.71 -7.01
N LEU A 157 18.68 -6.03 -6.08
CA LEU A 157 17.71 -7.11 -6.26
C LEU A 157 16.64 -6.77 -7.29
N ASP A 158 16.19 -5.52 -7.32
CA ASP A 158 15.22 -5.04 -8.31
C ASP A 158 15.85 -4.92 -9.71
N GLU A 159 17.12 -4.49 -9.78
CA GLU A 159 17.88 -4.52 -11.03
C GLU A 159 18.17 -5.94 -11.53
N GLN A 160 18.50 -6.89 -10.65
CA GLN A 160 18.75 -8.28 -11.03
C GLN A 160 17.47 -9.01 -11.46
N HIS A 161 16.32 -8.77 -10.82
CA HIS A 161 15.03 -9.30 -11.29
C HIS A 161 14.61 -8.68 -12.63
N SER A 162 14.87 -7.38 -12.82
CA SER A 162 14.59 -6.68 -14.07
C SER A 162 15.51 -7.12 -15.22
N ARG A 163 16.76 -7.51 -14.93
CA ARG A 163 17.70 -8.05 -15.93
C ARG A 163 17.46 -9.52 -16.25
N ALA A 164 17.12 -10.35 -15.27
CA ALA A 164 16.78 -11.75 -15.48
C ALA A 164 15.50 -11.90 -16.34
N LYS A 165 14.48 -11.05 -16.13
CA LYS A 165 13.27 -11.02 -16.97
C LYS A 165 13.50 -10.59 -18.41
N ARG A 166 14.57 -9.84 -18.71
CA ARG A 166 14.89 -9.40 -20.08
C ARG A 166 15.78 -10.39 -20.84
N ALA A 167 16.52 -11.24 -20.14
CA ALA A 167 17.39 -12.24 -20.76
C ALA A 167 16.62 -13.50 -21.21
N ASP A 168 15.44 -13.78 -20.65
CA ASP A 168 14.65 -14.99 -20.95
C ASP A 168 13.68 -14.82 -22.15
N VAL A 169 13.55 -13.60 -22.69
CA VAL A 169 12.61 -13.29 -23.79
C VAL A 169 13.28 -13.29 -25.17
N SER A 170 14.61 -13.45 -25.25
CA SER A 170 15.35 -13.29 -26.52
C SER A 170 15.82 -14.59 -27.17
N HIS A 171 15.30 -15.76 -26.81
CA HIS A 171 15.85 -17.01 -27.34
C HIS A 171 14.81 -18.11 -27.62
N LEU A 172 13.87 -17.87 -28.54
CA LEU A 172 13.20 -18.96 -29.28
C LEU A 172 12.51 -18.44 -30.55
N ASP A 173 13.32 -18.13 -31.56
CA ASP A 173 12.90 -18.13 -32.96
C ASP A 173 13.73 -19.17 -33.70
N THR A 174 13.21 -20.39 -33.89
CA THR A 174 13.59 -21.29 -35.00
C THR A 174 12.52 -22.38 -35.19
N ARG A 175 11.58 -22.09 -36.11
CA ARG A 175 11.11 -22.94 -37.22
C ARG A 175 11.00 -24.46 -36.96
N SER A 176 9.77 -24.98 -36.87
CA SER A 176 9.41 -26.25 -37.52
C SER A 176 7.92 -26.34 -37.81
N ASP A 177 7.65 -26.78 -39.03
CA ASP A 177 6.38 -27.13 -39.65
C ASP A 177 6.00 -28.56 -39.21
N SER A 178 4.75 -28.79 -38.79
CA SER A 178 4.00 -30.07 -38.93
C SER A 178 2.91 -30.26 -37.84
N SER A 179 1.69 -30.53 -38.34
CA SER A 179 0.64 -31.36 -37.75
C SER A 179 -0.08 -30.87 -36.48
N SER A 180 -1.25 -30.28 -36.74
CA SER A 180 -2.40 -30.12 -35.84
C SER A 180 -2.61 -31.34 -34.92
N GLU A 181 -2.62 -31.11 -33.60
CA GLU A 181 -3.39 -31.80 -32.53
C GLU A 181 -2.85 -31.46 -31.10
N GLU A 182 -1.79 -30.66 -30.94
CA GLU A 182 -1.20 -30.34 -29.61
C GLU A 182 -1.63 -29.00 -28.97
N ASP A 183 -2.47 -28.19 -29.64
CA ASP A 183 -2.80 -26.78 -29.28
C ASP A 183 -3.67 -26.59 -28.01
N TRP A 184 -4.10 -27.67 -27.34
CA TRP A 184 -5.03 -27.57 -26.20
C TRP A 184 -4.38 -27.69 -24.82
N ARG A 185 -3.11 -28.12 -24.72
CA ARG A 185 -2.43 -28.23 -23.43
C ARG A 185 -1.93 -26.88 -22.93
N ASP A 186 -1.36 -26.06 -23.80
CA ASP A 186 -0.76 -24.78 -23.43
C ASP A 186 -1.79 -23.76 -22.93
N ALA A 187 -2.94 -23.64 -23.60
CA ALA A 187 -3.99 -22.69 -23.22
C ALA A 187 -4.64 -23.05 -21.86
N ALA A 188 -4.74 -24.34 -21.53
CA ALA A 188 -5.27 -24.78 -20.24
C ALA A 188 -4.31 -24.49 -19.08
N ASP A 189 -3.00 -24.57 -19.34
CA ASP A 189 -1.97 -24.29 -18.34
C ASP A 189 -1.86 -22.79 -18.03
N GLU A 190 -1.98 -21.92 -19.04
CA GLU A 190 -2.06 -20.47 -18.84
C GLU A 190 -3.30 -20.07 -18.02
N LEU A 191 -4.44 -20.72 -18.28
CA LEU A 191 -5.66 -20.45 -17.53
C LEU A 191 -5.58 -20.90 -16.07
N ASN A 192 -4.97 -22.06 -15.84
CA ASN A 192 -4.71 -22.55 -14.48
C ASN A 192 -3.74 -21.64 -13.73
N PHE A 193 -2.75 -21.07 -14.43
CA PHE A 193 -1.88 -20.05 -13.89
C PHE A 193 -2.65 -18.80 -13.46
N VAL A 194 -3.52 -18.27 -14.34
CA VAL A 194 -4.38 -17.11 -14.04
C VAL A 194 -5.25 -17.38 -12.81
N LEU A 195 -5.89 -18.54 -12.73
CA LEU A 195 -6.71 -18.91 -11.58
C LEU A 195 -5.91 -19.05 -10.28
N ARG A 196 -4.67 -19.58 -10.36
CA ARG A 196 -3.80 -19.70 -9.19
C ARG A 196 -3.38 -18.34 -8.66
N GLU A 197 -3.02 -17.41 -9.55
CA GLU A 197 -2.64 -16.05 -9.17
C GLU A 197 -3.85 -15.23 -8.67
N LEU A 198 -5.03 -15.41 -9.26
CA LEU A 198 -6.25 -14.78 -8.74
C LEU A 198 -6.60 -15.23 -7.32
N LYS A 199 -6.30 -16.49 -7.00
CA LYS A 199 -6.46 -17.04 -5.64
C LYS A 199 -5.34 -16.60 -4.68
N SER A 200 -4.15 -16.29 -5.19
CA SER A 200 -3.03 -15.79 -4.38
C SER A 200 -3.26 -14.32 -3.98
N CYS A 201 -3.93 -13.55 -4.84
CA CYS A 201 -4.37 -12.19 -4.57
C CYS A 201 -5.29 -12.16 -3.34
N LYS A 202 -5.11 -11.17 -2.47
CA LYS A 202 -5.92 -11.04 -1.25
C LYS A 202 -7.13 -10.15 -1.51
N LEU A 203 -6.95 -9.10 -2.31
CA LEU A 203 -7.97 -8.08 -2.56
C LEU A 203 -8.47 -8.09 -4.00
N ASP A 204 -9.73 -7.69 -4.21
CA ASP A 204 -10.33 -7.59 -5.54
C ASP A 204 -9.59 -6.57 -6.42
N ARG A 205 -9.00 -5.52 -5.82
CA ARG A 205 -8.20 -4.53 -6.55
C ARG A 205 -6.92 -5.14 -7.14
N GLU A 206 -6.22 -5.98 -6.38
CA GLU A 206 -5.03 -6.71 -6.86
C GLU A 206 -5.43 -7.66 -7.99
N ARG A 207 -6.56 -8.37 -7.83
CA ARG A 207 -7.12 -9.23 -8.88
C ARG A 207 -7.36 -8.45 -10.16
N PHE A 208 -7.91 -7.23 -10.07
CA PHE A 208 -8.10 -6.37 -11.24
C PHE A 208 -6.78 -5.89 -11.86
N GLN A 209 -5.76 -5.53 -11.07
CA GLN A 209 -4.46 -5.14 -11.61
C GLN A 209 -3.77 -6.30 -12.33
N PHE A 210 -3.84 -7.49 -11.75
CA PHE A 210 -3.35 -8.72 -12.38
C PHE A 210 -4.12 -9.02 -13.67
N LEU A 211 -5.45 -8.96 -13.64
CA LEU A 211 -6.30 -9.20 -14.82
C LEU A 211 -6.08 -8.18 -15.92
N GLU A 212 -5.88 -6.90 -15.61
CA GLU A 212 -5.56 -5.89 -16.62
C GLU A 212 -4.26 -6.21 -17.35
N THR A 213 -3.27 -6.74 -16.62
CA THR A 213 -1.99 -7.18 -17.18
C THR A 213 -2.17 -8.47 -18.00
N ALA A 214 -2.89 -9.46 -17.45
CA ALA A 214 -3.16 -10.73 -18.11
C ALA A 214 -4.01 -10.55 -19.37
N PHE A 215 -5.00 -9.66 -19.37
CA PHE A 215 -5.83 -9.38 -20.54
C PHE A 215 -5.07 -8.74 -21.69
N GLN A 216 -3.89 -8.16 -21.46
CA GLN A 216 -3.02 -7.68 -22.54
C GLN A 216 -2.24 -8.83 -23.20
N THR A 217 -2.01 -9.92 -22.47
CA THR A 217 -1.25 -11.08 -22.96
C THR A 217 -2.15 -12.19 -23.48
N LEU A 218 -3.39 -12.28 -23.01
CA LEU A 218 -4.34 -13.33 -23.37
C LEU A 218 -4.86 -13.16 -24.81
N SER A 219 -4.95 -14.27 -25.53
CA SER A 219 -5.54 -14.30 -26.88
C SER A 219 -7.07 -14.26 -26.82
N LYS A 220 -7.71 -14.00 -27.97
CA LYS A 220 -9.19 -14.03 -28.07
C LYS A 220 -9.77 -15.41 -27.70
N LYS A 221 -9.07 -16.51 -28.01
CA LYS A 221 -9.46 -17.87 -27.63
C LYS A 221 -9.46 -18.05 -26.10
N ASP A 222 -8.52 -17.44 -25.40
CA ASP A 222 -8.41 -17.56 -23.94
C ASP A 222 -9.49 -16.75 -23.22
N LEU A 223 -9.83 -15.58 -23.77
CA LEU A 223 -10.98 -14.81 -23.31
C LEU A 223 -12.29 -15.58 -23.48
N GLU A 224 -12.48 -16.29 -24.61
CA GLU A 224 -13.65 -17.15 -24.82
C GLU A 224 -13.68 -18.31 -23.83
N MET A 225 -12.51 -18.86 -23.48
CA MET A 225 -12.38 -19.90 -22.48
C MET A 225 -12.66 -19.42 -21.05
N LEU A 226 -12.27 -18.18 -20.72
CA LEU A 226 -12.62 -17.50 -19.46
C LEU A 226 -14.13 -17.25 -19.34
N ALA A 227 -14.82 -16.99 -20.45
CA ALA A 227 -16.27 -16.81 -20.48
C ALA A 227 -17.07 -18.11 -20.39
N LYS A 228 -16.43 -19.29 -20.49
CA LYS A 228 -17.13 -20.57 -20.29
C LYS A 228 -17.70 -20.64 -18.86
N PRO A 229 -18.93 -21.15 -18.67
CA PRO A 229 -19.62 -21.08 -17.38
C PRO A 229 -18.82 -21.62 -16.18
N LYS A 230 -18.10 -22.74 -16.37
CA LYS A 230 -17.29 -23.35 -15.31
C LYS A 230 -16.12 -22.46 -14.88
N THR A 231 -15.39 -21.93 -15.85
CA THR A 231 -14.22 -21.08 -15.63
C THR A 231 -14.64 -19.73 -15.07
N LEU A 232 -15.67 -19.13 -15.67
CA LEU A 232 -16.24 -17.87 -15.24
C LEU A 232 -16.68 -17.96 -13.77
N PHE A 233 -17.38 -19.03 -13.39
CA PHE A 233 -17.77 -19.24 -12.00
C PHE A 233 -16.56 -19.34 -11.07
N ALA A 234 -15.54 -20.12 -11.43
CA ALA A 234 -14.33 -20.26 -10.63
C ALA A 234 -13.57 -18.94 -10.43
N VAL A 235 -13.51 -18.09 -11.47
CA VAL A 235 -12.93 -16.75 -11.37
C VAL A 235 -13.79 -15.86 -10.49
N LEU A 236 -15.12 -15.85 -10.68
CA LEU A 236 -16.04 -15.03 -9.89
C LEU A 236 -16.03 -15.39 -8.41
N GLU A 237 -15.80 -16.65 -8.04
CA GLU A 237 -15.64 -17.06 -6.64
C GLU A 237 -14.38 -16.49 -5.98
N THR A 238 -13.36 -16.10 -6.75
CA THR A 238 -12.18 -15.43 -6.18
C THR A 238 -12.49 -13.99 -5.72
N PHE A 239 -13.54 -13.36 -6.26
CA PHE A 239 -13.93 -12.01 -5.88
C PHE A 239 -14.78 -11.98 -4.61
N GLN A 240 -14.42 -11.08 -3.70
CA GLN A 240 -15.12 -10.92 -2.42
C GLN A 240 -16.42 -10.14 -2.57
N PHE A 241 -16.46 -9.13 -3.44
CA PHE A 241 -17.61 -8.23 -3.56
C PHE A 241 -18.43 -8.49 -4.83
N ASN A 242 -19.76 -8.42 -4.72
CA ASN A 242 -20.67 -8.57 -5.89
C ASN A 242 -20.45 -7.47 -6.93
N THR A 243 -20.12 -6.24 -6.51
CA THR A 243 -19.77 -5.14 -7.42
C THR A 243 -18.53 -5.46 -8.25
N SER A 244 -17.55 -6.16 -7.68
CA SER A 244 -16.36 -6.61 -8.41
C SER A 244 -16.69 -7.73 -9.40
N LYS A 245 -17.55 -8.67 -9.01
CA LYS A 245 -18.03 -9.74 -9.89
C LYS A 245 -18.73 -9.17 -11.13
N GLU A 246 -19.63 -8.22 -10.93
CA GLU A 246 -20.33 -7.52 -12.00
C GLU A 246 -19.37 -6.73 -12.90
N LYS A 247 -18.42 -6.00 -12.31
CA LYS A 247 -17.40 -5.25 -13.04
C LYS A 247 -16.54 -6.16 -13.91
N PHE A 248 -16.05 -7.27 -13.36
CA PHE A 248 -15.27 -8.26 -14.10
C PHE A 248 -16.05 -8.84 -15.27
N HIS A 249 -17.29 -9.27 -15.03
CA HIS A 249 -18.16 -9.81 -16.07
C HIS A 249 -18.39 -8.81 -17.21
N LYS A 250 -18.65 -7.54 -16.88
CA LYS A 250 -18.81 -6.47 -17.87
C LYS A 250 -17.53 -6.22 -18.67
N ASP A 251 -16.37 -6.20 -18.02
CA ASP A 251 -15.09 -5.98 -18.71
C ASP A 251 -14.72 -7.14 -19.64
N LEU A 252 -14.94 -8.39 -19.19
CA LEU A 252 -14.72 -9.58 -20.00
C LEU A 252 -15.61 -9.57 -21.26
N MET A 253 -16.91 -9.28 -21.11
CA MET A 253 -17.84 -9.22 -22.23
C MET A 253 -17.50 -8.08 -23.20
N SER A 254 -17.08 -6.92 -22.69
CA SER A 254 -16.61 -5.80 -23.50
C SER A 254 -15.43 -6.21 -24.39
N ARG A 255 -14.46 -6.94 -23.83
CA ARG A 255 -13.26 -7.37 -24.55
C ARG A 255 -13.53 -8.48 -25.57
N LEU A 256 -14.50 -9.35 -25.30
CA LEU A 256 -14.95 -10.36 -26.27
C LEU A 256 -15.66 -9.75 -27.48
N SER A 257 -16.38 -8.63 -27.25
CA SER A 257 -17.08 -7.90 -28.31
C SER A 257 -16.18 -7.01 -29.17
N SER A 258 -14.92 -6.78 -28.74
CA SER A 258 -13.90 -6.06 -29.49
C SER A 258 -13.12 -6.95 -30.44
#